data_AF-A0A2M6YWW5-F1
#
_entry.id   AF-A0A2M6YWW5-F1
#
_cell.length_a   1.000
_cell.length_b   1.000
_cell.length_c   1.000
_cell.angle_alpha   90.00
_cell.angle_beta   90.00
_cell.angle_gamma   90.00
#
_symmetry.space_group_name_H-M   'P 1'
#
loop_
_entity.id
_entity.type
_entity.pdbx_description
1 polymer ?
#
loop_
_entity_poly.entity_id
_entity_poly.type
_entity_poly.pdbx_seq_one_letter_code
_entity_poly.pdbx_strand_id
1 'polypeptide(L)'
;MPAPACWGHSTRLRWVEIPVKRGGRSSNVRREVARVTPIKRTYESTFIINSSLEDSQMEGLIAKVSDSLVKSGSQILDVNRWGRKRFTYPIKKRNNGFYVCIRFTGTGDIIPKLERMYQLEENILRSLTIVLESKALKALARIAERKLRAEEEDLKLSEKNSEKKETVAEKPASTAPTE
;
A
#
# COMPACT_ATOMS: atom_id res chain seq x y z
N MET A 1 -60.78 -9.23 -32.98
CA MET A 1 -61.76 -10.20 -32.42
C MET A 1 -62.12 -11.17 -33.54
N PRO A 2 -62.24 -12.49 -33.35
CA PRO A 2 -62.54 -13.22 -32.10
C PRO A 2 -61.50 -14.30 -31.72
N ALA A 3 -61.54 -14.69 -30.44
CA ALA A 3 -61.04 -15.98 -29.96
C ALA A 3 -62.00 -17.11 -30.36
N PRO A 4 -61.54 -18.38 -30.38
CA PRO A 4 -62.25 -19.37 -29.56
C PRO A 4 -61.38 -20.44 -28.87
N ALA A 5 -61.87 -20.81 -27.68
CA ALA A 5 -61.86 -22.11 -26.99
C ALA A 5 -60.57 -22.96 -26.99
N CYS A 6 -59.95 -23.21 -25.84
CA CYS A 6 -60.28 -24.32 -24.91
C CYS A 6 -60.39 -25.66 -25.67
N TRP A 7 -59.62 -26.70 -25.35
CA TRP A 7 -59.92 -27.63 -24.26
C TRP A 7 -58.66 -28.12 -23.54
N GLY A 8 -58.78 -28.28 -22.23
CA GLY A 8 -57.76 -28.87 -21.38
C GLY A 8 -57.61 -30.36 -21.62
N HIS A 9 -56.36 -30.81 -21.60
CA HIS A 9 -56.05 -32.16 -21.17
C HIS A 9 -55.28 -32.08 -19.87
N SER A 10 -56.03 -32.32 -18.79
CA SER A 10 -55.52 -32.74 -17.50
C SER A 10 -54.76 -34.05 -17.69
N THR A 11 -53.44 -33.97 -17.86
CA THR A 11 -52.58 -35.12 -17.60
C THR A 11 -52.33 -35.15 -16.11
N ARG A 12 -53.21 -35.90 -15.44
CA ARG A 12 -53.06 -36.40 -14.08
C ARG A 12 -51.69 -37.06 -13.95
N LEU A 13 -50.69 -36.28 -13.54
CA LEU A 13 -49.36 -36.78 -13.21
C LEU A 13 -49.53 -37.75 -12.05
N ARG A 14 -49.26 -39.03 -12.36
CA ARG A 14 -49.27 -40.15 -11.44
C ARG A 14 -48.09 -39.95 -10.50
N TRP A 15 -48.36 -39.42 -9.31
CA TRP A 15 -47.42 -39.39 -8.21
C TRP A 15 -47.09 -40.84 -7.83
N VAL A 16 -45.91 -41.31 -8.24
CA VAL A 16 -45.29 -42.49 -7.65
C VAL A 16 -44.60 -42.01 -6.39
N GLU A 17 -45.14 -42.39 -5.24
CA GLU A 17 -44.49 -42.20 -3.94
C GLU A 17 -43.17 -42.97 -3.93
N ILE A 18 -42.08 -42.22 -4.01
CA ILE A 18 -40.72 -42.73 -3.81
C ILE A 18 -40.51 -42.87 -2.30
N PRO A 19 -40.09 -44.03 -1.78
CA PRO A 19 -39.89 -44.20 -0.35
C PRO A 19 -38.73 -43.33 0.14
N VAL A 20 -39.04 -42.35 1.00
CA VAL A 20 -38.04 -41.57 1.75
C VAL A 20 -37.40 -42.50 2.77
N LYS A 21 -36.24 -43.05 2.40
CA LYS A 21 -35.38 -43.81 3.30
C LYS A 21 -34.80 -42.82 4.33
N ARG A 22 -35.41 -42.77 5.52
CA ARG A 22 -34.84 -42.15 6.73
C ARG A 22 -33.58 -42.91 7.12
N GLY A 23 -32.46 -42.54 6.52
CA GLY A 23 -31.14 -43.04 6.84
C GLY A 23 -30.33 -41.91 7.47
N GLY A 24 -30.31 -41.87 8.80
CA GLY A 24 -29.32 -41.11 9.53
C GLY A 24 -27.93 -41.58 9.10
N ARG A 25 -27.22 -40.73 8.37
CA ARG A 25 -25.76 -40.76 8.31
C ARG A 25 -25.29 -39.39 8.76
N SER A 26 -25.04 -39.32 10.06
CA SER A 26 -24.08 -38.38 10.63
C SER A 26 -22.74 -38.68 9.96
N SER A 27 -22.51 -38.11 8.79
CA SER A 27 -21.16 -37.87 8.32
C SER A 27 -20.83 -36.46 8.78
N ASN A 28 -20.18 -36.39 9.94
CA ASN A 28 -19.26 -35.31 10.27
C ASN A 28 -18.25 -35.21 9.12
N VAL A 29 -18.63 -34.57 8.02
CA VAL A 29 -17.69 -34.00 7.07
C VAL A 29 -17.22 -32.72 7.73
N ARG A 30 -16.40 -32.88 8.78
CA ARG A 30 -15.44 -31.86 9.16
C ARG A 30 -14.60 -31.67 7.91
N ARG A 31 -14.98 -30.68 7.08
CA ARG A 31 -14.12 -30.17 6.03
C ARG A 31 -12.87 -29.74 6.76
N GLU A 32 -11.84 -30.57 6.69
CA GLU A 32 -10.49 -30.19 7.00
C GLU A 32 -10.14 -29.12 5.98
N VAL A 33 -10.42 -27.87 6.35
CA VAL A 33 -10.05 -26.71 5.55
C VAL A 33 -8.53 -26.77 5.55
N ALA A 34 -7.97 -27.24 4.44
CA ALA A 34 -6.53 -27.26 4.21
C ALA A 34 -6.00 -25.93 4.71
N ARG A 35 -5.06 -25.97 5.67
CA ARG A 35 -4.43 -24.79 6.23
C ARG A 35 -3.62 -24.14 5.10
N VAL A 36 -4.28 -23.37 4.25
CA VAL A 36 -3.64 -22.54 3.25
C VAL A 36 -2.90 -21.49 4.06
N THR A 37 -1.62 -21.71 4.30
CA THR A 37 -0.75 -20.68 4.85
C THR A 37 -0.88 -19.45 3.97
N PRO A 38 -1.31 -18.29 4.51
CA PRO A 38 -1.54 -17.13 3.69
C PRO A 38 -0.20 -16.69 3.10
N ILE A 39 -0.11 -16.73 1.76
CA ILE A 39 1.09 -16.34 1.04
C ILE A 39 1.30 -14.84 1.26
N LYS A 40 2.39 -14.48 1.94
CA LYS A 40 2.79 -13.08 2.10
C LYS A 40 3.33 -12.55 0.79
N ARG A 41 2.86 -11.38 0.39
CA ARG A 41 3.33 -10.65 -0.80
C ARG A 41 3.74 -9.25 -0.40
N THR A 42 4.59 -8.65 -1.21
CA THR A 42 4.94 -7.24 -1.08
C THR A 42 4.03 -6.42 -1.97
N TYR A 43 3.49 -5.36 -1.39
CA TYR A 43 2.56 -4.44 -2.01
C TYR A 43 3.14 -3.03 -2.00
N GLU A 44 2.71 -2.25 -2.97
CA GLU A 44 2.93 -0.81 -3.03
C GLU A 44 1.58 -0.16 -3.12
N SER A 45 1.30 0.75 -2.19
CA SER A 45 0.09 1.54 -2.17
C SER A 45 0.46 3.00 -2.34
N THR A 46 0.06 3.56 -3.46
CA THR A 46 0.20 4.99 -3.75
C THR A 46 -1.16 5.65 -3.60
N PHE A 47 -1.23 6.68 -2.75
CA PHE A 47 -2.44 7.44 -2.56
C PHE A 47 -2.16 8.94 -2.58
N ILE A 48 -3.21 9.68 -2.92
CA ILE A 48 -3.16 11.11 -3.14
C ILE A 48 -4.02 11.77 -2.06
N ILE A 49 -3.39 12.57 -1.21
CA ILE A 49 -4.04 13.36 -0.16
C ILE A 49 -4.40 14.75 -0.73
N ASN A 50 -5.49 15.32 -0.25
CA ASN A 50 -5.86 16.71 -0.52
C ASN A 50 -4.74 17.68 -0.05
N SER A 51 -4.17 18.44 -0.98
CA SER A 51 -3.09 19.40 -0.70
C SER A 51 -3.55 20.67 0.04
N SER A 52 -4.85 20.83 0.28
CA SER A 52 -5.42 21.98 1.01
C SER A 52 -5.31 21.84 2.53
N LEU A 53 -4.94 20.65 3.01
CA LEU A 53 -4.76 20.38 4.44
C LEU A 53 -3.43 20.92 4.94
N GLU A 54 -3.35 21.13 6.24
CA GLU A 54 -2.09 21.47 6.91
C GLU A 54 -1.18 20.24 6.97
N ASP A 55 0.13 20.46 7.03
CA ASP A 55 1.13 19.39 7.03
C ASP A 55 0.95 18.45 8.25
N SER A 56 0.57 18.99 9.41
CA SER A 56 0.23 18.20 10.61
C SER A 56 -0.91 17.21 10.39
N GLN A 57 -1.97 17.64 9.69
CA GLN A 57 -3.11 16.79 9.37
C GLN A 57 -2.74 15.73 8.33
N MET A 58 -1.90 16.08 7.36
CA MET A 58 -1.39 15.13 6.37
C MET A 58 -0.55 14.03 7.03
N GLU A 59 0.33 14.39 7.96
CA GLU A 59 1.11 13.43 8.74
C GLU A 59 0.20 12.53 9.60
N GLY A 60 -0.84 13.10 10.23
CA GLY A 60 -1.84 12.33 10.97
C GLY A 60 -2.57 11.31 10.09
N LEU A 61 -2.89 11.65 8.84
CA LEU A 61 -3.49 10.71 7.89
C LEU A 61 -2.52 9.59 7.49
N ILE A 62 -1.25 9.94 7.23
CA ILE A 62 -0.22 8.94 6.92
C ILE A 62 -0.04 7.98 8.10
N ALA A 63 0.04 8.51 9.32
CA ALA A 63 0.14 7.72 10.55
C ALA A 63 -1.08 6.79 10.73
N LYS A 64 -2.29 7.30 10.48
CA LYS A 64 -3.52 6.50 10.54
C LYS A 64 -3.49 5.32 9.56
N VAL A 65 -3.00 5.54 8.34
CA VAL A 65 -2.85 4.48 7.32
C VAL A 65 -1.78 3.48 7.75
N SER A 66 -0.62 3.93 8.24
CA SER A 66 0.42 3.02 8.74
C SER A 66 -0.07 2.19 9.92
N ASP A 67 -0.81 2.79 10.85
CA ASP A 67 -1.35 2.07 12.01
C ASP A 67 -2.36 1.01 11.59
N SER A 68 -3.20 1.30 10.60
CA SER A 68 -4.16 0.34 10.03
C SER A 68 -3.45 -0.87 9.42
N LEU A 69 -2.33 -0.64 8.73
CA LEU A 69 -1.49 -1.70 8.16
C LEU A 69 -0.84 -2.55 9.25
N VAL A 70 -0.26 -1.92 10.27
CA VAL A 70 0.37 -2.62 11.41
C VAL A 70 -0.65 -3.43 12.20
N LYS A 71 -1.83 -2.87 12.50
CA LYS A 71 -2.95 -3.58 13.16
C LYS A 71 -3.42 -4.80 12.38
N SER A 72 -3.29 -4.76 11.06
CA SER A 72 -3.64 -5.88 10.18
C SER A 72 -2.52 -6.93 10.05
N GLY A 73 -1.39 -6.76 10.76
CA GLY A 73 -0.26 -7.69 10.74
C GLY A 73 0.66 -7.51 9.52
N SER A 74 0.63 -6.34 8.86
CA SER A 74 1.58 -6.00 7.80
C SER A 74 2.86 -5.41 8.37
N GLN A 75 3.96 -5.68 7.70
CA GLN A 75 5.25 -5.05 7.96
C GLN A 75 5.47 -3.92 6.95
N ILE A 76 5.69 -2.70 7.42
CA ILE A 76 6.02 -1.56 6.56
C ILE A 76 7.50 -1.63 6.21
N LEU A 77 7.82 -1.49 4.92
CA LEU A 77 9.20 -1.50 4.40
C LEU A 77 9.72 -0.09 4.17
N ASP A 78 8.90 0.76 3.55
CA ASP A 78 9.26 2.15 3.25
C ASP A 78 8.02 3.03 3.16
N VAL A 79 8.17 4.28 3.54
CA VAL A 79 7.16 5.33 3.41
C VAL A 79 7.79 6.51 2.68
N ASN A 80 7.47 6.65 1.41
CA ASN A 80 8.01 7.69 0.55
C ASN A 80 7.00 8.82 0.36
N ARG A 81 7.40 10.04 0.73
CA ARG A 81 6.59 11.26 0.62
C ARG A 81 7.11 12.10 -0.54
N TRP A 82 6.37 12.17 -1.64
CA TRP A 82 6.80 12.90 -2.84
C TRP A 82 6.51 14.40 -2.79
N GLY A 83 5.72 14.85 -1.82
CA GLY A 83 5.32 16.25 -1.71
C GLY A 83 4.07 16.58 -2.53
N ARG A 84 3.82 17.88 -2.66
CA ARG A 84 2.68 18.45 -3.40
C ARG A 84 3.01 18.51 -4.89
N LYS A 85 2.15 17.94 -5.73
CA LYS A 85 2.28 17.97 -7.20
C LYS A 85 0.98 18.43 -7.85
N ARG A 86 1.08 19.14 -8.97
CA ARG A 86 -0.05 19.58 -9.79
C ARG A 86 -0.49 18.44 -10.71
N PHE A 87 -1.80 18.19 -10.79
CA PHE A 87 -2.38 17.25 -11.73
C PHE A 87 -2.54 17.86 -13.11
N THR A 88 -2.59 17.02 -14.14
CA THR A 88 -2.91 17.46 -15.51
C THR A 88 -4.40 17.79 -15.65
N TYR A 89 -5.26 17.06 -14.94
CA TYR A 89 -6.72 17.27 -14.92
C TYR A 89 -7.22 17.31 -13.46
N PRO A 90 -8.32 18.05 -13.18
CA PRO A 90 -8.84 18.15 -11.83
C PRO A 90 -9.42 16.81 -11.33
N ILE A 91 -9.05 16.42 -10.10
CA ILE A 91 -9.62 15.27 -9.39
C ILE A 91 -10.47 15.80 -8.25
N LYS A 92 -11.76 15.42 -8.16
CA LYS A 92 -12.71 15.97 -7.17
C LYS A 92 -12.65 17.51 -7.08
N LYS A 93 -12.56 18.20 -8.23
CA LYS A 93 -12.41 19.68 -8.35
C LYS A 93 -11.11 20.26 -7.75
N ARG A 94 -10.07 19.45 -7.54
CA ARG A 94 -8.74 19.89 -7.07
C ARG A 94 -7.70 19.73 -8.17
N ASN A 95 -6.79 20.70 -8.28
CA ASN A 95 -5.74 20.73 -9.32
C ASN A 95 -4.38 20.23 -8.82
N ASN A 96 -4.24 19.97 -7.52
CA ASN A 96 -3.02 19.53 -6.88
C ASN A 96 -3.32 18.51 -5.77
N GLY A 97 -2.32 17.72 -5.40
CA GLY A 97 -2.39 16.77 -4.30
C GLY A 97 -1.02 16.40 -3.77
N PHE A 98 -1.02 15.87 -2.55
CA PHE A 98 0.17 15.36 -1.90
C PHE A 98 0.29 13.86 -2.14
N TYR A 99 1.39 13.42 -2.73
CA TYR A 99 1.60 12.02 -3.11
C TYR A 99 2.38 11.27 -2.04
N VAL A 100 1.82 10.14 -1.61
CA VAL A 100 2.44 9.21 -0.66
C VAL A 100 2.47 7.82 -1.27
N CYS A 101 3.62 7.18 -1.19
CA CYS A 101 3.82 5.79 -1.58
C CYS A 101 4.28 5.00 -0.35
N ILE A 102 3.51 3.98 0.04
CA ILE A 102 3.83 3.08 1.14
C ILE A 102 4.10 1.70 0.55
N ARG A 103 5.27 1.14 0.87
CA ARG A 103 5.63 -0.24 0.54
C ARG A 103 5.52 -1.09 1.80
N PHE A 104 4.80 -2.20 1.72
CA PHE A 104 4.58 -3.08 2.86
C PHE A 104 4.47 -4.54 2.43
N THR A 105 4.76 -5.45 3.34
CA THR A 105 4.59 -6.89 3.17
C THR A 105 3.46 -7.38 4.06
N GLY A 106 2.52 -8.13 3.49
CA GLY A 106 1.33 -8.58 4.22
C GLY A 106 0.61 -9.74 3.53
N THR A 107 -0.47 -10.21 4.14
CA THR A 107 -1.38 -11.19 3.53
C THR A 107 -2.39 -10.49 2.61
N GLY A 108 -2.96 -11.22 1.66
CA GLY A 108 -3.92 -10.68 0.70
C GLY A 108 -5.22 -10.14 1.33
N ASP A 109 -5.56 -10.59 2.54
CA ASP A 109 -6.79 -10.20 3.26
C ASP A 109 -6.81 -8.72 3.70
N ILE A 110 -5.67 -8.06 3.62
CA ILE A 110 -5.46 -6.69 4.10
C ILE A 110 -5.88 -5.67 3.03
N ILE A 111 -5.78 -6.03 1.75
CA ILE A 111 -6.15 -5.18 0.60
C ILE A 111 -7.59 -4.66 0.70
N PRO A 112 -8.64 -5.49 0.87
CA PRO A 112 -10.01 -4.99 0.91
C PRO A 112 -10.27 -4.08 2.12
N LYS A 113 -9.59 -4.30 3.24
CA LYS A 113 -9.69 -3.44 4.43
C LYS A 113 -9.06 -2.06 4.15
N LEU A 114 -7.90 -2.06 3.51
CA LEU A 114 -7.17 -0.85 3.15
C LEU A 114 -7.94 -0.02 2.10
N GLU A 115 -8.46 -0.66 1.05
CA GLU A 115 -9.25 0.03 0.02
C GLU A 115 -10.52 0.64 0.60
N ARG A 116 -11.21 -0.09 1.49
CA ARG A 116 -12.37 0.45 2.20
C ARG A 116 -11.99 1.66 3.07
N MET A 117 -10.87 1.60 3.77
CA MET A 117 -10.37 2.74 4.55
C MET A 117 -10.13 3.95 3.63
N TYR A 118 -9.46 3.78 2.49
CA TYR A 118 -9.21 4.88 1.56
C TYR A 118 -10.49 5.48 0.97
N GLN A 119 -11.53 4.67 0.78
CA GLN A 119 -12.84 5.16 0.33
C GLN A 119 -13.59 5.94 1.41
N LEU A 120 -13.43 5.56 2.69
CA LEU A 120 -14.07 6.22 3.83
C LEU A 120 -13.41 7.57 4.18
N GLU A 121 -12.11 7.71 3.91
CA GLU A 121 -11.40 8.96 4.15
C GLU A 121 -11.67 9.99 3.04
N GLU A 122 -12.43 11.03 3.35
CA GLU A 122 -12.77 12.10 2.38
C GLU A 122 -11.54 12.85 1.84
N ASN A 123 -10.52 12.95 2.69
CA ASN A 123 -9.25 13.63 2.40
C ASN A 123 -8.37 12.86 1.40
N ILE A 124 -8.67 11.59 1.13
CA ILE A 124 -8.00 10.79 0.12
C ILE A 124 -8.75 10.96 -1.22
N LEU A 125 -8.04 11.49 -2.21
CA LEU A 125 -8.61 11.78 -3.52
C LEU A 125 -8.67 10.52 -4.38
N ARG A 126 -7.59 9.74 -4.39
CA ARG A 126 -7.42 8.51 -5.17
C ARG A 126 -6.35 7.63 -4.53
N SER A 127 -6.50 6.32 -4.66
CA SER A 127 -5.53 5.32 -4.22
C SER A 127 -5.34 4.26 -5.31
N LEU A 128 -4.13 3.72 -5.41
CA LEU A 128 -3.79 2.59 -6.25
C LEU A 128 -2.90 1.64 -5.44
N THR A 129 -3.31 0.39 -5.34
CA THR A 129 -2.52 -0.67 -4.69
C THR A 129 -2.11 -1.68 -5.74
N ILE A 130 -0.81 -1.96 -5.82
CA ILE A 130 -0.21 -2.91 -6.76
C ILE A 130 0.58 -3.98 -6.01
N VAL A 131 0.70 -5.16 -6.61
CA VAL A 131 1.58 -6.23 -6.13
C VAL A 131 2.95 -6.05 -6.76
N LEU A 132 4.01 -6.05 -5.95
CA LEU A 132 5.38 -6.03 -6.49
C LEU A 132 5.81 -7.43 -6.90
N GLU A 133 6.22 -7.55 -8.15
CA GLU A 133 6.85 -8.75 -8.67
C GLU A 133 8.32 -8.85 -8.21
N SER A 134 8.88 -10.05 -8.28
CA SER A 134 10.27 -10.35 -7.89
C SER A 134 11.31 -9.46 -8.60
N LYS A 135 11.09 -9.12 -9.88
CA LYS A 135 11.97 -8.24 -10.66
C LYS A 135 12.00 -6.82 -10.09
N ALA A 136 10.82 -6.28 -9.74
CA ALA A 136 10.69 -4.94 -9.16
C ALA A 136 11.38 -4.87 -7.80
N LEU A 137 11.22 -5.90 -6.95
CA LEU A 137 11.89 -5.99 -5.65
C LEU A 137 13.42 -5.96 -5.79
N LYS A 138 13.99 -6.71 -6.74
CA LYS A 138 15.43 -6.70 -7.01
C LYS A 138 15.92 -5.34 -7.50
N ALA A 139 15.15 -4.66 -8.35
CA ALA A 139 15.49 -3.32 -8.83
C ALA A 139 15.50 -2.30 -7.66
N LEU A 140 14.49 -2.36 -6.79
CA LEU A 140 14.42 -1.51 -5.61
C LEU A 140 15.57 -1.75 -4.64
N ALA A 141 15.95 -3.01 -4.40
CA ALA A 141 17.11 -3.35 -3.56
C ALA A 141 18.40 -2.73 -4.11
N ARG A 142 18.64 -2.83 -5.42
CA ARG A 142 19.81 -2.20 -6.07
C ARG A 142 19.80 -0.68 -5.95
N ILE A 143 18.62 -0.05 -6.06
CA ILE A 143 18.48 1.40 -5.90
C ILE A 143 18.77 1.80 -4.44
N ALA A 144 18.25 1.04 -3.47
CA ALA A 144 18.50 1.29 -2.06
C ALA A 144 19.99 1.16 -1.72
N GLU A 145 20.67 0.11 -2.21
CA GLU A 145 22.12 -0.07 -2.04
C GLU A 145 22.91 1.09 -2.62
N ARG A 146 22.54 1.59 -3.81
CA ARG A 146 23.19 2.75 -4.43
C ARG A 146 23.00 4.02 -3.61
N LYS A 147 21.80 4.24 -3.05
CA LYS A 147 21.52 5.39 -2.20
C LYS A 147 22.36 5.35 -0.92
N LEU A 148 22.41 4.19 -0.25
CA LEU A 148 23.23 4.01 0.96
C LEU A 148 24.71 4.29 0.68
N ARG A 149 25.26 3.76 -0.42
CA ARG A 149 26.66 4.04 -0.81
C ARG A 149 26.92 5.51 -1.08
N ALA A 150 25.99 6.20 -1.75
CA ALA A 150 26.13 7.64 -2.01
C ALA A 150 26.09 8.44 -0.70
N GLU A 151 25.17 8.12 0.21
CA GLU A 151 25.08 8.75 1.54
C GLU A 151 26.36 8.51 2.37
N GLU A 152 26.95 7.31 2.30
CA GLU A 152 28.23 6.99 2.94
C GLU A 152 29.42 7.76 2.34
N GLU A 153 29.43 7.95 1.02
CA GLU A 153 30.48 8.72 0.33
C GLU A 153 30.39 10.21 0.68
N ASP A 154 29.18 10.77 0.75
CA ASP A 154 28.94 12.16 1.15
C ASP A 154 29.42 12.43 2.58
N LEU A 155 29.18 11.50 3.51
CA LEU A 155 29.67 11.59 4.90
C LEU A 155 31.21 11.61 4.94
N LYS A 156 31.88 10.72 4.20
CA LYS A 156 33.35 10.68 4.12
C LYS A 156 33.95 11.94 3.49
N LEU A 157 33.29 12.54 2.51
CA LEU A 157 33.70 13.82 1.93
C LEU A 157 33.57 14.97 2.94
N SER A 158 32.54 14.94 3.79
CA SER A 158 32.33 15.96 4.82
C SER A 158 33.44 15.92 5.89
N GLU A 159 33.83 14.73 6.36
CA GLU A 159 34.88 14.51 7.35
C GLU A 159 36.27 14.94 6.83
N LYS A 160 36.55 14.62 5.56
CA LYS A 160 37.82 14.97 4.91
C LYS A 160 37.98 16.46 4.63
N ASN A 161 36.86 17.19 4.49
CA ASN A 161 36.85 18.64 4.35
C ASN A 161 37.01 19.36 5.70
N SER A 162 36.59 18.76 6.82
CA SER A 162 36.88 19.27 8.17
C SER A 162 38.36 19.13 8.54
N GLU A 163 39.01 18.00 8.29
CA GLU A 163 40.43 17.78 8.64
C GLU A 163 41.39 18.66 7.82
N LYS A 164 41.04 18.97 6.57
CA LYS A 164 41.81 19.94 5.75
C LYS A 164 41.64 21.39 6.19
N LYS A 165 40.61 21.72 6.97
CA LYS A 165 40.37 23.09 7.45
C LYS A 165 41.20 23.42 8.69
N GLU A 166 41.57 22.43 9.50
CA GLU A 166 42.43 22.61 10.68
C GLU A 166 43.92 22.71 10.33
N THR A 167 44.40 21.96 9.33
CA THR A 167 45.82 21.99 8.90
C THR A 167 46.28 23.27 8.19
N VAL A 168 45.37 24.17 7.79
CA VAL A 168 45.71 25.44 7.11
C VAL A 168 45.82 26.62 8.09
N ALA A 169 45.36 26.48 9.33
CA ALA A 169 45.40 27.55 10.33
C ALA A 169 46.74 27.66 11.11
N GLU A 170 47.68 26.73 10.91
CA GLU A 170 48.87 26.60 11.75
C GLU A 170 50.19 26.78 10.97
N LYS A 171 50.28 27.79 10.08
CA LYS A 171 51.58 28.30 9.62
C LYS A 171 51.84 29.66 10.30
N PRO A 172 52.65 29.71 11.38
CA PRO A 172 52.84 30.93 12.15
C PRO A 172 53.64 31.96 11.36
N ALA A 173 53.06 33.12 11.14
CA ALA A 173 53.75 34.30 10.63
C ALA A 173 54.71 34.81 11.72
N SER A 174 56.00 34.46 11.62
CA SER A 174 57.03 35.01 12.50
C SER A 174 57.47 36.41 12.02
N THR A 175 57.30 37.37 12.93
CA THR A 175 58.14 38.56 13.19
C THR A 175 58.27 39.65 12.12
N ALA A 176 57.61 40.78 12.39
CA ALA A 176 58.02 42.11 11.93
C ALA A 176 58.47 42.95 13.14
N PRO A 177 59.64 43.62 13.10
CA PRO A 177 59.91 44.80 13.89
C PRO A 177 59.72 46.05 13.03
N THR A 178 58.87 46.93 13.53
CA THR A 178 58.55 48.27 13.03
C THR A 178 59.74 49.23 13.16
N GLU A 179 60.02 49.99 12.11
CA GLU A 179 60.51 51.37 12.21
C GLU A 179 59.95 52.21 11.06
#